data_AF-B6K0E9-F1
#
_entry.id   AF-B6K0E9-F1
#
_cell.length_a   1.000
_cell.length_b   1.000
_cell.length_c   1.000
_cell.angle_alpha   90.00
_cell.angle_beta   90.00
_cell.angle_gamma   90.00
#
_symmetry.space_group_name_H-M   'P 1'
#
loop_
_entity.id
_entity.type
_entity.pdbx_description
1 polymer ?
#
loop_
_entity_poly.entity_id
_entity_poly.type
_entity_poly.pdbx_seq_one_letter_code
_entity_poly.pdbx_strand_id
1 'polypeptide(L)'
;MEKHYYVHDFTGTSPITLPPPIPTGSQVMYVNDEATTTVNPISSNDYNLPPIKNIPQKPAASDSTSSSPASVNKSNGPSYDSWYEARKMSHREVERRRRETINEGIQELAKIVPGCEKKKGSIIQRAIQYINTLKENEAMNIEKWTLEKFEAEQTIQELSRANEKLKNECERAWRSANMWKQTAESLQQETPPHATATEEKDT
;
A
#
# COMPACT_ATOMS: atom_id res chain seq x y z
N MET A 1 64.86 -24.22 22.49
CA MET A 1 63.95 -23.07 22.64
C MET A 1 62.96 -23.10 21.49
N GLU A 2 61.89 -23.87 21.65
CA GLU A 2 60.82 -23.99 20.65
C GLU A 2 59.91 -22.78 20.71
N LYS A 3 59.66 -22.16 19.56
CA LYS A 3 58.69 -21.09 19.42
C LYS A 3 57.35 -21.72 19.04
N HIS A 4 56.44 -21.79 20.00
CA HIS A 4 55.04 -22.13 19.75
C HIS A 4 54.39 -20.99 18.95
N TYR A 5 54.00 -21.27 17.71
CA TYR A 5 53.10 -20.41 16.95
C TYR A 5 51.66 -20.74 17.36
N TYR A 6 50.97 -19.76 17.96
CA TYR A 6 49.54 -19.83 18.20
C TYR A 6 48.79 -19.67 16.87
N VAL A 7 48.07 -20.71 16.46
CA VAL A 7 47.07 -20.63 15.40
C VAL A 7 45.81 -20.05 16.05
N HIS A 8 45.42 -18.84 15.68
CA HIS A 8 44.13 -18.28 16.07
C HIS A 8 43.06 -18.83 15.13
N ASP A 9 42.20 -19.71 15.66
CA ASP A 9 41.00 -20.18 14.98
C ASP A 9 40.00 -19.01 14.89
N PHE A 10 39.71 -18.58 13.66
CA PHE A 10 38.74 -17.53 13.36
C PHE A 10 37.34 -18.15 13.18
N THR A 11 36.73 -18.66 14.26
CA THR A 11 35.33 -19.12 14.25
C THR A 11 34.38 -17.95 14.53
N GLY A 12 34.42 -16.94 13.66
CA GLY A 12 33.58 -15.74 13.75
C GLY A 12 32.44 -15.74 12.73
N THR A 13 31.65 -16.81 12.63
CA THR A 13 30.44 -16.79 11.79
C THR A 13 29.31 -16.10 12.55
N SER A 14 29.18 -14.79 12.40
CA SER A 14 27.99 -14.08 12.85
C SER A 14 26.79 -14.57 12.01
N PRO A 15 25.64 -14.90 12.61
CA PRO A 15 24.47 -15.34 11.85
C PRO A 15 23.99 -14.19 10.97
N ILE A 16 23.96 -14.44 9.65
CA ILE A 16 23.31 -13.55 8.68
C ILE A 16 21.83 -13.51 9.03
N THR A 17 21.41 -12.45 9.70
CA THR A 17 20.00 -12.17 9.94
C THR A 17 19.43 -11.64 8.63
N LEU A 18 18.67 -12.49 7.93
CA LEU A 18 17.96 -12.10 6.72
C LEU A 18 16.95 -10.99 7.05
N PRO A 19 16.84 -9.93 6.22
CA PRO A 19 15.77 -8.95 6.37
C PRO A 19 14.41 -9.63 6.22
N PRO A 20 13.36 -9.14 6.91
CA PRO A 20 12.02 -9.72 6.82
C PRO A 20 11.52 -9.74 5.36
N PRO A 21 10.74 -10.75 4.97
CA PRO A 21 10.18 -10.83 3.63
C PRO A 21 9.30 -9.62 3.35
N ILE A 22 9.55 -8.96 2.22
CA ILE A 22 8.71 -7.89 1.69
C ILE A 22 7.28 -8.46 1.57
N PRO A 23 6.23 -7.78 2.08
CA PRO A 23 4.88 -8.23 1.89
C PRO A 23 4.56 -8.25 0.39
N THR A 24 4.44 -9.46 -0.17
CA THR A 24 3.92 -9.71 -1.51
C THR A 24 2.41 -9.45 -1.51
N GLY A 25 2.03 -8.20 -1.35
CA GLY A 25 0.67 -7.70 -1.40
C GLY A 25 0.56 -6.69 -2.53
N SER A 26 -0.25 -7.03 -3.52
CA SER A 26 -0.57 -6.28 -4.74
C SER A 26 0.47 -6.39 -5.86
N GLN A 27 0.21 -7.36 -6.75
CA GLN A 27 0.54 -7.27 -8.17
C GLN A 27 0.24 -5.86 -8.68
N VAL A 28 1.26 -5.03 -8.85
CA VAL A 28 1.15 -3.87 -9.73
C VAL A 28 1.16 -4.46 -11.13
N MET A 29 -0.03 -4.68 -11.67
CA MET A 29 -0.22 -5.00 -13.08
C MET A 29 0.32 -3.82 -13.88
N TYR A 30 1.46 -4.01 -14.55
CA TYR A 30 1.84 -3.14 -15.66
C TYR A 30 0.78 -3.32 -16.74
N VAL A 31 -0.17 -2.39 -16.82
CA VAL A 31 -1.03 -2.24 -18.00
C VAL A 31 -0.31 -1.35 -19.00
N ASN A 32 0.28 -1.99 -20.02
CA ASN A 32 0.57 -1.33 -21.27
C ASN A 32 -0.73 -1.27 -22.06
N ASP A 33 -1.35 -0.08 -22.15
CA ASP A 33 -2.43 0.17 -23.11
C ASP A 33 -1.98 1.25 -24.09
N GLU A 34 -1.37 0.82 -25.20
CA GLU A 34 -1.54 1.54 -26.47
C GLU A 34 -2.95 1.23 -26.99
N ALA A 35 -3.94 1.96 -26.48
CA ALA A 35 -5.25 2.04 -27.08
C ALA A 35 -5.75 3.48 -26.98
N THR A 36 -5.72 4.16 -28.13
CA THR A 36 -6.33 5.47 -28.38
C THR A 36 -7.82 5.44 -28.02
N THR A 37 -8.14 5.84 -26.78
CA THR A 37 -9.52 6.10 -26.36
C THR A 37 -9.76 7.60 -26.44
N THR A 38 -10.57 7.99 -27.42
CA THR A 38 -11.09 9.34 -27.59
C THR A 38 -11.93 9.73 -26.36
N VAL A 39 -11.47 10.76 -25.66
CA VAL A 39 -12.15 11.35 -24.51
C VAL A 39 -13.39 12.11 -25.01
N ASN A 40 -14.59 11.56 -24.77
CA ASN A 40 -15.84 12.33 -24.89
C ASN A 40 -16.04 13.15 -23.60
N PRO A 41 -16.26 14.47 -23.66
CA PRO A 41 -16.58 15.25 -22.48
C PRO A 41 -17.99 14.89 -21.98
N ILE A 42 -18.09 14.50 -20.71
CA ILE A 42 -19.35 14.23 -20.02
C ILE A 42 -20.12 15.56 -19.92
N SER A 43 -21.14 15.69 -20.76
CA SER A 43 -22.12 16.76 -20.70
C SER A 43 -22.99 16.59 -19.46
N SER A 44 -23.02 17.63 -18.64
CA SER A 44 -23.79 17.75 -17.41
C SER A 44 -25.29 17.83 -17.69
N ASN A 45 -25.98 16.69 -17.88
CA ASN A 45 -27.44 16.65 -17.94
C ASN A 45 -28.12 15.29 -17.66
N ASP A 46 -27.50 14.38 -16.92
CA ASP A 46 -28.14 13.10 -16.54
C ASP A 46 -28.61 13.09 -15.07
N TYR A 47 -29.65 13.90 -14.80
CA TYR A 47 -30.55 13.66 -13.66
C TYR A 47 -31.87 13.10 -14.19
N ASN A 48 -31.84 11.90 -14.77
CA ASN A 48 -33.06 11.18 -15.09
C ASN A 48 -33.53 10.44 -13.82
N LEU A 49 -34.18 11.17 -12.92
CA LEU A 49 -34.95 10.56 -11.84
C LEU A 49 -36.18 9.86 -12.46
N PRO A 50 -36.57 8.67 -11.96
CA PRO A 50 -37.78 8.01 -12.44
C PRO A 50 -39.00 8.92 -12.24
N PRO A 51 -39.99 8.92 -13.17
CA PRO A 51 -41.16 9.76 -13.04
C PRO A 51 -41.94 9.35 -11.79
N ILE A 52 -42.13 10.30 -10.87
CA ILE A 52 -42.99 10.16 -9.70
C ILE A 52 -44.42 9.93 -10.19
N LYS A 53 -44.86 8.67 -10.24
CA LYS A 53 -46.27 8.34 -10.39
C LYS A 53 -46.98 8.63 -9.06
N ASN A 54 -48.01 9.47 -9.15
CA ASN A 54 -48.94 9.92 -8.11
C ASN A 54 -48.43 10.97 -7.09
N ILE A 55 -48.48 12.23 -7.51
CA ILE A 55 -48.74 13.36 -6.61
C ILE A 55 -50.26 13.59 -6.60
N PRO A 56 -50.99 13.44 -5.48
CA PRO A 56 -52.37 13.91 -5.42
C PRO A 56 -52.37 15.43 -5.48
N GLN A 57 -52.87 15.98 -6.59
CA GLN A 57 -53.15 17.41 -6.72
C GLN A 57 -54.15 17.83 -5.65
N LYS A 58 -53.82 18.90 -4.92
CA LYS A 58 -54.70 19.60 -3.99
C LYS A 58 -55.80 20.31 -4.81
N PRO A 59 -57.10 20.12 -4.53
CA PRO A 59 -58.12 20.94 -5.16
C PRO A 59 -58.11 22.36 -4.56
N ALA A 60 -58.22 23.34 -5.45
CA ALA A 60 -58.36 24.75 -5.14
C ALA A 60 -59.61 25.00 -4.28
N ALA A 61 -59.47 25.84 -3.27
CA ALA A 61 -60.58 26.28 -2.44
C ALA A 61 -61.46 27.29 -3.22
N SER A 62 -62.76 27.01 -3.29
CA SER A 62 -63.79 27.98 -3.62
C SER A 62 -64.76 28.05 -2.44
N ASP A 63 -64.79 29.22 -1.80
CA ASP A 63 -65.71 29.58 -0.73
C ASP A 63 -67.12 29.80 -1.29
N SER A 64 -68.18 29.29 -0.62
CA SER A 64 -69.47 29.96 -0.39
C SER A 64 -70.60 29.03 0.13
N THR A 65 -71.23 29.50 1.22
CA THR A 65 -72.66 29.44 1.61
C THR A 65 -73.34 28.17 2.16
N SER A 66 -73.49 28.16 3.50
CA SER A 66 -74.69 27.97 4.33
C SER A 66 -75.70 26.83 4.09
N SER A 67 -75.88 25.94 5.10
CA SER A 67 -77.09 25.81 5.96
C SER A 67 -77.07 24.51 6.80
N SER A 68 -77.47 24.60 8.08
CA SER A 68 -77.69 23.49 9.05
C SER A 68 -79.15 22.96 8.96
N PRO A 69 -79.63 21.93 9.69
CA PRO A 69 -79.02 21.10 10.76
C PRO A 69 -79.28 19.55 10.70
N ALA A 70 -78.57 18.84 11.58
CA ALA A 70 -78.92 17.58 12.28
C ALA A 70 -79.31 16.31 11.49
N SER A 71 -78.48 15.25 11.57
CA SER A 71 -78.84 13.98 12.24
C SER A 71 -77.64 13.00 12.26
N VAL A 72 -77.59 12.24 13.35
CA VAL A 72 -76.60 11.27 13.79
C VAL A 72 -76.35 10.14 12.77
N ASN A 73 -75.08 9.85 12.44
CA ASN A 73 -74.53 8.49 12.47
C ASN A 73 -73.01 8.43 12.23
N LYS A 74 -72.28 8.28 13.33
CA LYS A 74 -71.05 7.48 13.54
C LYS A 74 -70.28 7.08 12.27
N SER A 75 -69.40 7.96 11.77
CA SER A 75 -68.32 7.58 10.87
C SER A 75 -67.07 7.23 11.68
N ASN A 76 -66.82 5.93 11.83
CA ASN A 76 -65.52 5.39 12.24
C ASN A 76 -64.51 5.51 11.09
N GLY A 77 -64.32 6.71 10.56
CA GLY A 77 -63.26 7.04 9.60
C GLY A 77 -62.26 7.97 10.26
N PRO A 78 -60.95 7.88 9.96
CA PRO A 78 -60.00 8.86 10.48
C PRO A 78 -60.46 10.25 10.03
N SER A 79 -60.83 11.10 11.00
CA SER A 79 -61.25 12.48 10.76
C SER A 79 -60.23 13.18 9.86
N TYR A 80 -60.66 14.09 8.99
CA TYR A 80 -59.78 14.89 8.12
C TYR A 80 -58.59 15.49 8.88
N ASP A 81 -58.81 15.91 10.12
CA ASP A 81 -57.76 16.39 11.05
C ASP A 81 -56.70 15.33 11.37
N SER A 82 -57.10 14.07 11.56
CA SER A 82 -56.18 12.95 11.82
C SER A 82 -55.28 12.67 10.61
N TRP A 83 -55.81 12.81 9.40
CA TRP A 83 -55.02 12.63 8.17
C TRP A 83 -54.04 13.78 7.94
N TYR A 84 -54.45 15.02 8.21
CA TYR A 84 -53.57 16.19 8.10
C TYR A 84 -52.41 16.11 9.11
N GLU A 85 -52.69 15.74 10.36
CA GLU A 85 -51.66 15.55 11.37
C GLU A 85 -50.74 14.35 11.06
N ALA A 86 -51.26 13.23 10.54
CA ALA A 86 -50.43 12.11 10.11
C ALA A 86 -49.43 12.50 9.02
N ARG A 87 -49.83 13.33 8.05
CA ARG A 87 -48.94 13.84 7.00
C ARG A 87 -47.86 14.77 7.57
N LYS A 88 -48.23 15.65 8.51
CA LYS A 88 -47.29 16.55 9.18
C LYS A 88 -46.27 15.78 10.05
N MET A 89 -46.72 14.77 10.77
CA MET A 89 -45.87 13.87 11.57
C MET A 89 -44.94 13.06 10.67
N SER A 90 -45.45 12.54 9.55
CA SER A 90 -44.64 11.85 8.54
C SER A 90 -43.54 12.77 7.99
N HIS A 91 -43.86 14.00 7.61
CA HIS A 91 -42.87 14.96 7.14
C HIS A 91 -41.82 15.31 8.21
N ARG A 92 -42.23 15.48 9.48
CA ARG A 92 -41.32 15.72 10.62
C ARG A 92 -40.38 14.54 10.84
N GLU A 93 -40.90 13.33 10.70
CA GLU A 93 -40.15 12.09 10.85
C GLU A 93 -39.11 11.91 9.74
N VAL A 94 -39.47 12.22 8.49
CA VAL A 94 -38.52 12.23 7.36
C VAL A 94 -37.36 13.20 7.63
N GLU A 95 -37.68 14.41 8.08
CA GLU A 95 -36.68 15.42 8.42
C GLU A 95 -35.79 14.99 9.59
N ARG A 96 -36.37 14.37 10.63
CA ARG A 96 -35.63 13.83 11.78
C ARG A 96 -34.61 12.79 11.31
N ARG A 97 -35.04 11.80 10.52
CA ARG A 97 -34.14 10.76 9.98
C ARG A 97 -33.01 11.36 9.15
N ARG A 98 -33.31 12.35 8.28
CA ARG A 98 -32.26 13.04 7.50
C ARG A 98 -31.20 13.67 8.42
N ARG A 99 -31.64 14.34 9.49
CA ARG A 99 -30.73 14.98 10.45
C ARG A 99 -29.90 13.97 11.21
N GLU A 100 -30.46 12.82 11.55
CA GLU A 100 -29.74 11.73 12.22
C GLU A 100 -28.65 11.16 11.33
N THR A 101 -28.97 10.81 10.08
CA THR A 101 -27.97 10.33 9.12
C THR A 101 -26.82 11.32 8.92
N ILE A 102 -27.11 12.63 8.83
CA ILE A 102 -26.06 13.66 8.74
C ILE A 102 -25.21 13.71 10.02
N ASN A 103 -25.86 13.64 11.19
CA ASN A 103 -25.14 13.69 12.47
C ASN A 103 -24.25 12.47 12.67
N GLU A 104 -24.74 11.29 12.31
CA GLU A 104 -23.98 10.04 12.31
C GLU A 104 -22.77 10.17 11.39
N GLY A 105 -22.95 10.63 10.16
CA GLY A 105 -21.83 10.86 9.23
C GLY A 105 -20.76 11.80 9.78
N ILE A 106 -21.16 12.89 10.45
CA ILE A 106 -20.22 13.83 11.09
C ILE A 106 -19.50 13.17 12.28
N GLN A 107 -20.17 12.31 13.05
CA GLN A 107 -19.56 11.60 14.17
C GLN A 107 -18.57 10.53 13.70
N GLU A 108 -18.84 9.82 12.61
CA GLU A 108 -17.88 8.87 12.03
C GLU A 108 -16.60 9.58 11.54
N LEU A 109 -16.74 10.74 10.89
CA LEU A 109 -15.59 11.56 10.49
C LEU A 109 -14.74 11.96 11.71
N ALA A 110 -15.35 12.29 12.84
CA ALA A 110 -14.64 12.70 14.05
C ALA A 110 -13.78 11.57 14.67
N LYS A 111 -14.07 10.29 14.39
CA LYS A 111 -13.31 9.15 14.93
C LYS A 111 -11.98 8.93 14.20
N ILE A 112 -11.94 9.20 12.91
CA ILE A 112 -10.77 8.93 12.05
C ILE A 112 -9.87 10.15 11.87
N VAL A 113 -10.40 11.35 12.10
CA VAL A 113 -9.66 12.61 11.94
C VAL A 113 -9.05 13.02 13.28
N PRO A 114 -7.72 13.15 13.36
CA PRO A 114 -7.05 13.50 14.61
C PRO A 114 -7.28 14.96 15.02
N GLY A 115 -7.46 15.18 16.32
CA GLY A 115 -7.56 16.53 16.91
C GLY A 115 -8.87 17.25 16.61
N CYS A 116 -9.96 16.51 16.35
CA CYS A 116 -11.28 17.12 16.19
C CYS A 116 -11.88 17.59 17.51
N GLU A 117 -12.40 18.82 17.53
CA GLU A 117 -13.29 19.28 18.62
C GLU A 117 -14.72 18.75 18.41
N LYS A 118 -15.56 18.81 19.45
CA LYS A 118 -16.97 18.37 19.41
C LYS A 118 -17.88 19.19 18.47
N LYS A 119 -17.36 20.26 17.85
CA LYS A 119 -18.14 21.18 17.00
C LYS A 119 -18.19 20.68 15.56
N LYS A 120 -19.39 20.53 14.99
CA LYS A 120 -19.60 20.06 13.61
C LYS A 120 -18.75 20.79 12.57
N GLY A 121 -18.67 22.12 12.66
CA GLY A 121 -17.84 22.92 11.73
C GLY A 121 -16.33 22.66 11.88
N SER A 122 -15.84 22.44 13.10
CA SER A 122 -14.43 22.13 13.36
C SER A 122 -14.06 20.74 12.83
N ILE A 123 -14.94 19.74 13.02
CA ILE A 123 -14.76 18.38 12.48
C ILE A 123 -14.61 18.43 10.96
N ILE A 124 -15.51 19.13 10.26
CA ILE A 124 -15.47 19.24 8.80
C ILE A 124 -14.18 19.93 8.35
N GLN A 125 -13.82 21.05 8.97
CA GLN A 125 -12.60 21.78 8.61
C GLN A 125 -11.33 20.94 8.85
N ARG A 126 -11.29 20.21 9.96
CA ARG A 126 -10.14 19.36 10.29
C ARG A 126 -10.06 18.15 9.37
N ALA A 127 -11.19 17.59 8.95
CA ALA A 127 -11.24 16.52 7.97
C ALA A 127 -10.64 16.96 6.63
N ILE A 128 -10.99 18.16 6.15
CA ILE A 128 -10.42 18.72 4.91
C ILE A 128 -8.90 18.86 5.02
N GLN A 129 -8.41 19.45 6.13
CA GLN A 129 -6.97 19.58 6.36
C GLN A 129 -6.27 18.23 6.40
N TYR A 130 -6.85 17.26 7.12
CA TYR A 130 -6.27 15.94 7.25
C TYR A 130 -6.20 15.19 5.91
N ILE A 131 -7.23 15.28 5.08
CA ILE A 131 -7.20 14.71 3.72
C ILE A 131 -6.07 15.33 2.90
N ASN A 132 -5.89 16.65 2.94
CA ASN A 132 -4.80 17.30 2.21
C ASN A 132 -3.43 16.85 2.70
N THR A 133 -3.23 16.78 4.02
CA THR A 133 -1.98 16.25 4.60
C THR A 133 -1.76 14.79 4.23
N LEU A 134 -2.80 13.96 4.20
CA LEU A 134 -2.67 12.56 3.77
C LEU A 134 -2.22 12.46 2.31
N LYS A 135 -2.76 13.29 1.42
CA LYS A 135 -2.35 13.35 0.01
C LYS A 135 -0.89 13.82 -0.15
N GLU A 136 -0.49 14.83 0.62
CA GLU A 136 0.89 15.31 0.62
C GLU A 136 1.85 14.26 1.17
N ASN A 137 1.48 13.59 2.26
CA ASN A 137 2.24 12.49 2.84
C ASN A 137 2.35 11.30 1.88
N GLU A 138 1.29 10.98 1.13
CA GLU A 138 1.32 9.95 0.10
C GLU A 138 2.35 10.28 -0.99
N ALA A 139 2.36 11.52 -1.49
CA ALA A 139 3.34 11.98 -2.46
C ALA A 139 4.78 11.92 -1.92
N MET A 140 5.01 12.45 -0.71
CA MET A 140 6.32 12.40 -0.05
C MET A 140 6.79 10.97 0.20
N ASN A 141 5.88 10.07 0.59
CA ASN A 141 6.20 8.66 0.77
C ASN A 141 6.64 8.04 -0.56
N ILE A 142 5.88 8.26 -1.64
CA ILE A 142 6.25 7.75 -2.97
C ILE A 142 7.66 8.21 -3.35
N GLU A 143 7.96 9.50 -3.16
CA GLU A 143 9.29 10.05 -3.44
C GLU A 143 10.37 9.37 -2.59
N LYS A 144 10.16 9.30 -1.27
CA LYS A 144 11.08 8.65 -0.33
C LYS A 144 11.35 7.19 -0.70
N TRP A 145 10.30 6.40 -0.93
CA TRP A 145 10.43 4.99 -1.30
C TRP A 145 11.15 4.82 -2.65
N THR A 146 10.93 5.73 -3.60
CA THR A 146 11.60 5.73 -4.90
C THR A 146 13.10 5.98 -4.75
N LEU A 147 13.48 6.95 -3.91
CA LEU A 147 14.89 7.25 -3.63
C LEU A 147 15.58 6.11 -2.89
N GLU A 148 14.97 5.57 -1.83
CA GLU A 148 15.51 4.44 -1.08
C GLU A 148 15.69 3.20 -1.96
N LYS A 149 14.74 2.96 -2.87
CA LYS A 149 14.86 1.89 -3.88
C LYS A 149 16.07 2.11 -4.79
N PHE A 150 16.24 3.32 -5.32
CA PHE A 150 17.35 3.64 -6.22
C PHE A 150 18.71 3.48 -5.51
N GLU A 151 18.82 3.95 -4.26
CA GLU A 151 20.05 3.81 -3.46
C GLU A 151 20.37 2.34 -3.15
N ALA A 152 19.36 1.53 -2.83
CA ALA A 152 19.52 0.10 -2.63
C ALA A 152 19.96 -0.60 -3.93
N GLU A 153 19.35 -0.27 -5.07
CA GLU A 153 19.73 -0.81 -6.38
C GLU A 153 21.17 -0.46 -6.75
N GLN A 154 21.59 0.79 -6.51
CA GLN A 154 22.97 1.22 -6.72
C GLN A 154 23.94 0.41 -5.85
N THR A 155 23.65 0.29 -4.55
CA THR A 155 24.49 -0.45 -3.61
C THR A 155 24.59 -1.94 -4.00
N ILE A 156 23.48 -2.57 -4.40
CA ILE A 156 23.47 -3.94 -4.89
C ILE A 156 24.34 -4.08 -6.14
N GLN A 157 24.27 -3.13 -7.08
CA GLN A 157 25.09 -3.15 -8.28
C GLN A 157 26.57 -3.03 -7.96
N GLU A 158 26.95 -2.14 -7.04
CA GLU A 158 28.33 -1.95 -6.60
C GLU A 158 28.87 -3.20 -5.88
N LEU A 159 28.10 -3.78 -4.97
CA LEU A 159 28.45 -5.02 -4.28
C LEU A 159 28.56 -6.21 -5.24
N SER A 160 27.70 -6.26 -6.27
CA SER A 160 27.74 -7.32 -7.29
C SER A 160 29.03 -7.21 -8.11
N ARG A 161 29.40 -6.01 -8.55
CA ARG A 161 30.66 -5.75 -9.27
C ARG A 161 31.89 -6.11 -8.41
N ALA A 162 31.88 -5.75 -7.13
CA ALA A 162 32.97 -6.09 -6.22
C ALA A 162 33.11 -7.61 -6.03
N ASN A 163 31.98 -8.31 -5.88
CA ASN A 163 31.96 -9.78 -5.79
C ASN A 163 32.48 -10.45 -7.06
N GLU A 164 32.07 -10.00 -8.24
CA GLU A 164 32.58 -10.52 -9.52
C GLU A 164 34.09 -10.32 -9.64
N LYS A 165 34.58 -9.14 -9.26
CA LYS A 165 36.03 -8.86 -9.26
C LYS A 165 36.78 -9.82 -8.34
N LEU A 166 36.32 -10.01 -7.10
CA LEU A 166 36.93 -10.93 -6.14
C LEU A 166 36.91 -12.38 -6.63
N LYS A 167 35.81 -12.83 -7.23
CA LYS A 167 35.73 -14.17 -7.85
C LYS A 167 36.78 -14.34 -8.93
N ASN A 168 36.92 -13.35 -9.82
CA ASN A 168 37.91 -13.38 -10.88
C ASN A 168 39.35 -13.40 -10.34
N GLU A 169 39.65 -12.61 -9.30
CA GLU A 169 40.97 -12.60 -8.65
C GLU A 169 41.29 -13.92 -7.96
N CYS A 170 40.33 -14.51 -7.25
CA CYS A 170 40.46 -15.81 -6.63
C CYS A 170 40.73 -16.91 -7.67
N GLU A 171 39.99 -16.89 -8.78
CA GLU A 171 40.17 -17.85 -9.87
C GLU A 171 41.56 -17.71 -10.53
N ARG A 172 42.04 -16.48 -10.73
CA ARG A 172 43.39 -16.21 -11.23
C ARG A 172 44.47 -16.74 -10.27
N ALA A 173 44.36 -16.42 -8.98
CA ALA A 173 45.30 -16.89 -7.97
C ALA A 173 45.32 -18.42 -7.89
N TRP A 174 44.15 -19.06 -7.97
CA TRP A 174 44.02 -20.51 -7.98
C TRP A 174 44.70 -21.13 -9.20
N ARG A 175 44.47 -20.60 -10.41
CA ARG A 175 45.15 -21.05 -11.63
C ARG A 175 46.67 -20.94 -11.51
N SER A 176 47.18 -19.81 -11.02
CA SER A 176 48.62 -19.61 -10.82
C SER A 176 49.21 -20.62 -9.84
N ALA A 177 48.57 -20.83 -8.68
CA ALA A 177 49.02 -21.81 -7.69
C ALA A 177 49.04 -23.23 -8.27
N ASN A 178 48.02 -23.60 -9.04
CA ASN A 178 47.91 -24.93 -9.64
C ASN A 178 48.98 -25.16 -10.72
N MET A 179 49.33 -24.12 -11.48
CA MET A 179 50.44 -24.16 -12.46
C MET A 179 51.79 -24.37 -11.76
N TRP A 180 52.09 -23.59 -10.71
CA TRP A 180 53.32 -23.75 -9.94
C TRP A 180 53.45 -25.13 -9.31
N LYS A 181 52.34 -25.69 -8.82
CA LYS A 181 52.30 -27.05 -8.29
C LYS A 181 52.68 -28.08 -9.37
N GLN A 182 52.08 -27.99 -10.56
CA GLN A 182 52.40 -28.90 -11.67
C GLN A 182 53.87 -28.78 -12.11
N THR A 183 54.40 -27.56 -12.21
CA THR A 183 55.82 -27.34 -12.54
C THR A 183 56.77 -27.91 -11.49
N ALA A 184 56.43 -27.77 -10.21
CA ALA A 184 57.21 -28.36 -9.12
C ALA A 184 57.19 -29.90 -9.17
N GLU A 185 56.02 -30.50 -9.44
CA GLU A 185 55.86 -31.95 -9.60
C GLU A 185 56.66 -32.49 -10.80
N SER A 186 56.64 -31.79 -11.95
CA SER A 186 57.41 -32.21 -13.13
C SER A 186 58.93 -32.14 -12.88
N LEU A 187 59.41 -31.11 -12.18
CA LEU A 187 60.84 -30.99 -11.84
C LEU A 187 61.32 -32.09 -10.89
N GLN A 188 60.45 -32.60 -10.01
CA GLN A 188 60.77 -33.73 -9.13
C GLN A 188 60.88 -35.07 -9.87
N GLN A 189 60.22 -35.21 -11.02
CA GLN A 189 60.32 -36.41 -11.85
C GLN A 189 61.57 -36.41 -12.74
N GLU A 190 62.08 -35.23 -13.10
CA GLU A 190 63.25 -35.05 -13.97
C GLU A 190 64.60 -35.11 -13.22
N THR A 191 64.63 -35.13 -11.89
CA THR A 191 65.90 -35.34 -11.15
C THR A 191 66.35 -36.80 -11.22
N PRO A 192 67.45 -37.14 -11.92
CA PRO A 192 67.94 -38.51 -11.98
C PRO A 192 68.40 -38.98 -10.59
N PRO A 193 68.24 -40.27 -10.25
CA PRO A 193 68.82 -40.81 -9.02
C PRO A 193 70.34 -40.58 -9.06
N HIS A 194 70.82 -39.90 -8.03
CA HIS A 194 72.22 -39.57 -7.79
C HIS A 194 73.11 -40.77 -8.16
N ALA A 195 74.00 -40.57 -9.12
CA ALA A 195 75.12 -41.48 -9.37
C ALA A 195 75.83 -41.71 -8.03
N THR A 196 75.77 -42.94 -7.52
CA THR A 196 76.64 -43.37 -6.43
C THR A 196 78.06 -43.34 -6.97
N ALA A 197 78.86 -42.47 -6.37
CA ALA A 197 80.27 -42.28 -6.67
C ALA A 197 81.01 -43.62 -6.72
N THR A 198 81.81 -43.76 -7.76
CA THR A 198 82.95 -44.68 -7.83
C THR A 198 83.85 -44.45 -6.62
N GLU A 199 83.83 -45.37 -5.66
CA GLU A 199 84.90 -45.47 -4.66
C GLU A 199 85.85 -46.57 -5.14
N GLU A 200 86.94 -46.13 -5.77
CA GLU A 200 88.15 -46.93 -5.97
C GLU A 200 88.60 -47.50 -4.63
N LYS A 201 88.84 -48.81 -4.59
CA LYS A 201 89.63 -49.41 -3.53
C LYS A 201 90.65 -50.36 -4.15
N ASP A 202 91.84 -49.83 -4.35
CA ASP A 202 93.10 -50.59 -4.42
C ASP A 202 93.16 -51.56 -3.23
N THR A 203 93.15 -52.87 -3.48
CA THR A 203 94.17 -53.88 -3.07
C THR A 203 93.74 -55.30 -3.42
#